data_AF-A0A4R7FIC7-F1
#
_entry.id   AF-A0A4R7FIC7-F1
#
_cell.length_a   1.000
_cell.length_b   1.000
_cell.length_c   1.000
_cell.angle_alpha   90.00
_cell.angle_beta   90.00
_cell.angle_gamma   90.00
#
_symmetry.space_group_name_H-M   'P 1'
#
loop_
_entity.id
_entity.type
_entity.pdbx_description
1 polymer ?
#
loop_
_entity_poly.entity_id
_entity_poly.type
_entity_poly.pdbx_seq_one_letter_code
_entity_poly.pdbx_strand_id
1 'polypeptide(L)'
;MEAVRNFEYTDLPGYYGSIAAPGSQADLDGRQRVGVDLYVLPLQFCGTYLCSPLLTVRAPIFGVVISSKTPFNGYQSAIYKRSDLMKLVSYPLEQVEVWKKREDGTMLLRGEQWDEGELNRWPQTWICGRNPSAVTAALRGMSAWLDREYAKVKRPPYANDRPR
;
A
#
# COMPACT_ATOMS: atom_id res chain seq x y z
N MET A 1 -11.04 7.23 -21.56
CA MET A 1 -11.94 6.63 -20.54
C MET A 1 -11.55 5.16 -20.45
N GLU A 2 -10.66 4.79 -19.53
CA GLU A 2 -10.38 3.36 -19.26
C GLU A 2 -11.56 2.83 -18.45
N ALA A 3 -12.17 1.74 -18.93
CA ALA A 3 -13.26 1.07 -18.24
C ALA A 3 -12.79 0.65 -16.84
N VAL A 4 -13.46 1.17 -15.81
CA VAL A 4 -13.29 0.72 -14.43
C VAL A 4 -13.81 -0.71 -14.38
N ARG A 5 -12.92 -1.68 -14.55
CA ARG A 5 -13.23 -3.09 -14.35
C ARG A 5 -13.69 -3.22 -12.89
N ASN A 6 -14.83 -3.87 -12.65
CA ASN A 6 -15.21 -4.24 -11.29
C ASN A 6 -14.14 -5.20 -10.77
N PHE A 7 -13.36 -4.76 -9.78
CA PHE A 7 -12.24 -5.53 -9.25
C PHE A 7 -12.74 -6.58 -8.25
N GLU A 8 -12.17 -7.78 -8.32
CA GLU A 8 -12.51 -8.89 -7.43
C GLU A 8 -11.45 -9.04 -6.32
N TYR A 9 -11.82 -9.61 -5.18
CA TYR A 9 -10.89 -9.82 -4.05
C TYR A 9 -9.69 -10.72 -4.40
N THR A 10 -9.83 -11.53 -5.45
CA THR A 10 -8.75 -12.35 -6.03
C THR A 10 -7.62 -11.53 -6.64
N ASP A 11 -7.82 -10.23 -6.88
CA ASP A 11 -6.77 -9.34 -7.37
C ASP A 11 -5.79 -8.89 -6.26
N LEU A 12 -6.16 -9.05 -4.98
CA LEU A 12 -5.32 -8.69 -3.85
C LEU A 12 -4.13 -9.66 -3.69
N PRO A 13 -2.94 -9.15 -3.28
CA PRO A 13 -1.79 -10.00 -3.06
C PRO A 13 -1.98 -10.89 -1.84
N GLY A 14 -1.72 -12.18 -2.01
CA GLY A 14 -1.65 -13.18 -0.93
C GLY A 14 -2.87 -13.22 -0.04
N TYR A 15 -4.06 -13.36 -0.63
CA TYR A 15 -5.31 -13.38 0.12
C TYR A 15 -5.41 -14.60 1.05
N TYR A 16 -5.69 -14.33 2.32
CA TYR A 16 -5.80 -15.28 3.41
C TYR A 16 -7.13 -15.10 4.15
N GLY A 17 -7.96 -16.15 4.13
CA GLY A 17 -9.23 -16.21 4.85
C GLY A 17 -9.28 -17.49 5.67
N SER A 18 -8.86 -17.42 6.93
CA SER A 18 -8.86 -18.55 7.86
C SER A 18 -9.59 -18.21 9.14
N ILE A 19 -10.18 -19.22 9.77
CA ILE A 19 -10.81 -19.16 11.09
C ILE A 19 -9.87 -19.59 12.22
N ALA A 20 -8.60 -19.86 11.91
CA ALA A 20 -7.60 -20.23 12.91
C ALA A 20 -7.31 -19.06 13.87
N ALA A 21 -6.95 -19.38 15.11
CA ALA A 21 -6.56 -18.36 16.08
C ALA A 21 -5.31 -17.60 15.58
N PRO A 22 -5.29 -16.26 15.61
CA PRO A 22 -4.15 -15.47 15.17
C PRO A 22 -2.84 -15.90 15.86
N GLY A 23 -1.79 -16.18 15.09
CA GLY A 23 -0.49 -16.62 15.60
C GLY A 23 -0.39 -18.09 15.98
N SER A 24 -1.46 -18.89 15.85
CA SER A 24 -1.37 -20.34 15.93
C SER A 24 -0.53 -20.93 14.78
N GLN A 25 0.02 -22.13 14.93
CA GLN A 25 0.82 -22.76 13.87
C GLN A 25 0.01 -22.91 12.57
N ALA A 26 -1.26 -23.30 12.66
CA ALA A 26 -2.14 -23.38 11.49
C ALA A 26 -2.35 -22.02 10.81
N ASP A 27 -2.39 -20.93 11.59
CA ASP A 27 -2.47 -19.57 11.04
C ASP A 27 -1.19 -19.18 10.31
N LEU A 28 -0.03 -19.44 10.94
CA LEU A 28 1.28 -19.17 10.36
C LEU A 28 1.52 -19.95 9.07
N ASP A 29 1.24 -21.25 9.06
CA ASP A 29 1.38 -22.12 7.88
C ASP A 29 0.46 -21.66 6.74
N GLY A 30 -0.76 -21.23 7.10
CA GLY A 30 -1.73 -20.68 6.15
C GLY A 30 -1.23 -19.40 5.49
N ARG A 31 -0.77 -18.45 6.29
CA ARG A 31 -0.16 -17.19 5.84
C ARG A 31 1.08 -17.42 4.99
N GLN A 32 1.94 -18.34 5.38
CA GLN A 32 3.16 -18.67 4.65
C GLN A 32 2.88 -19.26 3.27
N ARG A 33 1.79 -20.02 3.12
CA ARG A 33 1.38 -20.63 1.86
C ARG A 33 0.88 -19.62 0.83
N VAL A 34 0.15 -18.59 1.28
CA VAL A 34 -0.49 -17.62 0.37
C VAL A 34 0.30 -16.33 0.22
N GLY A 35 1.16 -16.01 1.19
CA GLY A 35 1.92 -14.76 1.20
C GLY A 35 2.80 -14.58 -0.04
N VAL A 36 2.83 -13.36 -0.57
CA VAL A 36 3.58 -13.02 -1.79
C VAL A 36 4.75 -12.12 -1.43
N ASP A 37 5.97 -12.48 -1.84
CA ASP A 37 7.12 -11.58 -1.72
C ASP A 37 6.95 -10.38 -2.63
N LEU A 38 6.86 -9.20 -2.03
CA LEU A 38 6.79 -7.95 -2.77
C LEU A 38 7.70 -6.90 -2.12
N TYR A 39 8.18 -6.03 -2.99
CA TYR A 39 8.77 -4.75 -2.64
C TYR A 39 7.67 -3.72 -2.68
N VAL A 40 7.48 -3.02 -1.57
CA VAL A 40 6.43 -2.03 -1.39
C VAL A 40 7.05 -0.68 -1.12
N LEU A 41 6.64 0.33 -1.88
CA LEU A 41 7.03 1.71 -1.65
C LEU A 41 5.78 2.56 -1.38
N PRO A 42 5.67 3.19 -0.20
CA PRO A 42 4.59 4.13 0.08
C PRO A 42 4.75 5.39 -0.78
N LEU A 43 3.72 5.72 -1.58
CA LEU A 43 3.71 6.91 -2.43
C LEU A 43 3.20 8.15 -1.70
N GLN A 44 2.45 7.95 -0.62
CA GLN A 44 1.94 9.01 0.25
C GLN A 44 2.57 8.91 1.65
N PHE A 45 2.47 9.98 2.42
CA PHE A 45 2.74 9.98 3.85
C PHE A 45 1.71 10.90 4.51
N CYS A 46 0.95 10.38 5.48
CA CYS A 46 -0.15 11.09 6.13
C CYS A 46 -1.09 11.80 5.13
N GLY A 47 -1.56 11.08 4.10
CA GLY A 47 -2.49 11.60 3.10
C GLY A 47 -1.87 12.56 2.07
N THR A 48 -0.57 12.82 2.14
CA THR A 48 0.14 13.70 1.21
C THR A 48 1.02 12.88 0.28
N TYR A 49 0.81 13.01 -1.04
CA TYR A 49 1.71 12.42 -2.03
C TYR A 49 3.15 12.90 -1.83
N LEU A 50 4.12 12.01 -2.01
CA LEU A 50 5.53 12.36 -2.00
C LEU A 50 5.98 12.68 -3.42
N CYS A 51 6.84 13.69 -3.57
CA CYS A 51 7.45 13.95 -4.88
C CYS A 51 8.44 12.86 -5.27
N SER A 52 8.64 12.70 -6.57
CA SER A 52 9.46 11.62 -7.14
C SER A 52 10.90 11.61 -6.59
N PRO A 53 11.59 12.75 -6.43
CA PRO A 53 12.94 12.76 -5.85
C PRO A 53 13.01 12.15 -4.44
N LEU A 54 12.02 12.43 -3.58
CA LEU A 54 11.96 11.84 -2.23
C LEU A 54 11.71 10.34 -2.27
N LEU A 55 10.95 9.87 -3.25
CA LEU A 55 10.69 8.45 -3.44
C LEU A 55 11.90 7.71 -4.01
N THR A 56 12.67 8.35 -4.89
CA THR A 56 13.86 7.72 -5.51
C THR A 56 14.99 7.41 -4.52
N VAL A 57 15.07 8.18 -3.43
CA VAL A 57 16.07 7.94 -2.36
C VAL A 57 15.57 6.98 -1.29
N ARG A 58 14.27 6.66 -1.26
CA ARG A 58 13.70 5.70 -0.33
C ARG A 58 13.82 4.30 -0.89
N ALA A 59 14.42 3.40 -0.12
CA ALA A 59 14.41 1.98 -0.45
C ALA A 59 12.99 1.42 -0.28
N PRO A 60 12.45 0.65 -1.25
CA PRO A 60 11.23 -0.11 -1.06
C PRO A 60 11.38 -1.06 0.12
N ILE A 61 10.30 -1.21 0.89
CA ILE A 61 10.19 -2.18 1.97
C ILE A 61 10.01 -3.56 1.34
N PHE A 62 10.88 -4.51 1.67
CA PHE A 62 10.74 -5.88 1.23
C PHE A 62 10.05 -6.72 2.31
N GLY A 63 9.05 -7.49 1.93
CA GLY A 63 8.42 -8.45 2.80
C GLY A 63 7.35 -9.29 2.11
N VAL A 64 6.73 -10.14 2.91
CA VAL A 64 5.60 -10.97 2.49
C VAL A 64 4.33 -10.14 2.66
N VAL A 65 3.66 -9.85 1.55
CA VAL A 65 2.38 -9.15 1.57
C VAL A 65 1.26 -10.17 1.63
N ILE A 66 0.42 -10.01 2.64
CA ILE A 66 -0.75 -10.85 2.89
C ILE A 66 -1.95 -9.93 2.99
N SER A 67 -3.04 -10.34 2.33
CA SER A 67 -4.31 -9.63 2.40
C SER A 67 -5.36 -10.48 3.11
N SER A 68 -6.26 -9.87 3.84
CA SER A 68 -7.33 -10.56 4.56
C SER A 68 -8.60 -9.73 4.54
N LYS A 69 -9.74 -10.36 4.89
CA LYS A 69 -11.01 -9.65 5.03
C LYS A 69 -11.10 -9.04 6.43
N THR A 70 -11.54 -7.78 6.50
CA THR A 70 -11.80 -7.09 7.77
C THR A 70 -13.22 -7.38 8.28
N PRO A 71 -13.49 -7.22 9.59
CA PRO A 71 -14.83 -7.39 10.15
C PRO A 71 -15.88 -6.44 9.54
N PHE A 72 -15.47 -5.30 8.99
CA PHE A 72 -16.35 -4.25 8.48
C PHE A 72 -16.59 -4.33 6.96
N ASN A 73 -16.58 -5.55 6.39
CA ASN A 73 -16.74 -5.78 4.95
C ASN A 73 -15.72 -5.03 4.05
N GLY A 74 -14.49 -4.88 4.53
CA GLY A 74 -13.36 -4.40 3.74
C GLY A 74 -12.25 -5.42 3.63
N TYR A 75 -11.15 -5.01 3.03
CA TYR A 75 -9.91 -5.78 2.99
C TYR A 75 -8.81 -5.04 3.74
N GLN A 76 -7.83 -5.78 4.20
CA GLN A 76 -6.60 -5.24 4.76
C GLN A 76 -5.42 -5.91 4.04
N SER A 77 -4.37 -5.15 3.72
CA SER A 77 -3.08 -5.69 3.29
C SER A 77 -1.99 -5.27 4.27
N ALA A 78 -1.14 -6.21 4.65
CA ALA A 78 -0.05 -5.97 5.58
C ALA A 78 1.25 -6.58 5.06
N ILE A 79 2.38 -5.95 5.41
CA ILE A 79 3.72 -6.42 5.04
C ILE A 79 4.38 -7.04 6.26
N TYR A 80 4.72 -8.32 6.14
CA TYR A 80 5.36 -9.09 7.20
C TYR A 80 6.78 -9.47 6.83
N LYS A 81 7.63 -9.66 7.84
CA LYS A 81 8.94 -10.30 7.59
C LYS A 81 8.73 -11.78 7.32
N ARG A 82 9.45 -12.33 6.35
CA ARG A 82 9.38 -13.78 6.05
C ARG A 82 9.75 -14.66 7.24
N SER A 83 10.74 -14.23 8.04
CA SER A 83 11.18 -14.96 9.23
C SER A 83 10.18 -14.92 10.38
N ASP A 84 9.20 -14.00 10.33
CA ASP A 84 8.26 -13.74 11.42
C ASP A 84 6.99 -13.08 10.85
N LEU A 85 6.02 -13.93 10.49
CA LEU A 85 4.74 -13.51 9.89
C LEU A 85 3.77 -12.86 10.90
N MET A 86 4.21 -12.68 12.14
CA MET A 86 3.49 -11.88 13.15
C MET A 86 4.04 -10.46 13.25
N LYS A 87 5.29 -10.24 12.80
CA LYS A 87 5.94 -8.93 12.87
C LYS A 87 5.68 -8.10 11.63
N LEU A 88 4.87 -7.08 11.82
CA LEU A 88 4.56 -6.08 10.82
C LEU A 88 5.77 -5.16 10.56
N VAL A 89 6.06 -4.90 9.28
CA VAL A 89 7.14 -3.99 8.86
C VAL A 89 6.63 -2.56 8.63
N SER A 90 5.35 -2.41 8.28
CA SER A 90 4.66 -1.13 8.10
C SER A 90 3.21 -1.27 8.52
N TYR A 91 2.58 -0.22 9.07
CA TYR A 91 1.16 -0.26 9.46
C TYR A 91 0.27 -0.86 8.36
N PRO A 92 -0.77 -1.63 8.69
CA PRO A 92 -1.59 -2.26 7.68
C PRO A 92 -2.33 -1.22 6.84
N LEU A 93 -2.55 -1.53 5.56
CA LEU A 93 -3.42 -0.77 4.68
C LEU A 93 -4.84 -1.34 4.80
N GLU A 94 -5.73 -0.63 5.46
CA GLU A 94 -7.14 -0.98 5.62
C GLU A 94 -7.98 -0.48 4.45
N GLN A 95 -9.18 -1.07 4.30
CA GLN A 95 -10.10 -0.79 3.19
C GLN A 95 -9.39 -0.85 1.83
N VAL A 96 -8.47 -1.81 1.69
CA VAL A 96 -7.57 -1.85 0.54
C VAL A 96 -8.30 -2.22 -0.75
N GLU A 97 -8.00 -1.48 -1.80
CA GLU A 97 -8.42 -1.71 -3.17
C GLU A 97 -7.20 -1.75 -4.10
N VAL A 98 -7.27 -2.59 -5.14
CA VAL A 98 -6.28 -2.56 -6.23
C VAL A 98 -6.69 -1.44 -7.17
N TRP A 99 -5.97 -0.33 -7.14
CA TRP A 99 -6.30 0.83 -7.96
C TRP A 99 -5.83 0.66 -9.41
N LYS A 100 -4.65 0.07 -9.61
CA LYS A 100 -4.11 -0.24 -10.95
C LYS A 100 -3.20 -1.45 -10.89
N LYS A 101 -3.21 -2.26 -11.95
CA LYS A 101 -2.32 -3.39 -12.15
C LYS A 101 -1.67 -3.31 -13.53
N ARG A 102 -0.37 -3.53 -13.60
CA ARG A 102 0.42 -3.55 -14.84
C ARG A 102 0.71 -4.98 -15.27
N GLU A 103 1.02 -5.16 -16.54
CA GLU A 103 1.39 -6.47 -17.12
C GLU A 103 2.67 -7.04 -16.49
N ASP A 104 3.59 -6.18 -16.06
CA ASP A 104 4.83 -6.56 -15.34
C ASP A 104 4.59 -7.09 -13.91
N GLY A 105 3.33 -7.13 -13.48
CA GLY A 105 2.92 -7.59 -12.15
C GLY A 105 2.99 -6.53 -11.06
N THR A 106 3.44 -5.30 -11.38
CA THR A 106 3.41 -4.17 -10.46
C THR A 106 1.97 -3.70 -10.27
N MET A 107 1.61 -3.38 -9.03
CA MET A 107 0.27 -2.91 -8.67
C MET A 107 0.33 -1.65 -7.81
N LEU A 108 -0.70 -0.83 -7.92
CA LEU A 108 -0.99 0.26 -7.00
C LEU A 108 -2.13 -0.19 -6.10
N LEU A 109 -1.86 -0.27 -4.81
CA LEU A 109 -2.87 -0.47 -3.79
C LEU A 109 -3.22 0.87 -3.16
N ARG A 110 -4.50 1.11 -2.92
CA ARG A 110 -4.99 2.25 -2.18
C ARG A 110 -5.80 1.77 -0.99
N GLY A 111 -5.74 2.51 0.09
CA GLY A 111 -6.56 2.27 1.27
C GLY A 111 -6.29 3.34 2.30
N GLU A 112 -6.44 2.98 3.55
CA GLU A 112 -6.26 3.85 4.70
C GLU A 112 -5.22 3.26 5.64
N GLN A 113 -4.34 4.11 6.17
CA GLN A 113 -3.31 3.71 7.11
C GLN A 113 -3.36 4.63 8.32
N TRP A 114 -3.22 4.06 9.52
CA TRP A 114 -3.08 4.83 10.75
C TRP A 114 -1.71 5.49 10.82
N ASP A 115 -1.66 6.68 11.42
CA ASP A 115 -0.38 7.30 11.79
C ASP A 115 0.35 6.50 12.88
N GLU A 116 1.61 6.84 13.16
CA GLU A 116 2.44 6.07 14.09
C GLU A 116 1.85 5.99 15.52
N GLY A 117 1.07 7.00 15.90
CA GLY A 117 0.40 7.06 17.20
C GLY A 117 -0.99 6.44 17.22
N GLU A 118 -1.47 5.88 16.10
CA GLU A 118 -2.83 5.38 15.91
C GLU A 118 -3.91 6.43 16.24
N LEU A 119 -3.59 7.72 16.06
CA LEU A 119 -4.49 8.83 16.39
C LEU A 119 -5.37 9.20 15.21
N ASN A 120 -4.79 9.25 14.02
CA ASN A 120 -5.49 9.62 12.81
C ASN A 120 -5.28 8.58 11.72
N ARG A 121 -6.32 8.46 10.88
CA ARG A 121 -6.30 7.59 9.72
C ARG A 121 -6.19 8.44 8.46
N TRP A 122 -5.25 8.08 7.61
CA TRP A 122 -4.94 8.83 6.40
C TRP A 122 -5.11 7.96 5.16
N PRO A 123 -5.60 8.53 4.04
CA PRO A 123 -5.51 7.88 2.75
C PRO A 123 -4.06 7.56 2.42
N GLN A 124 -3.81 6.37 1.90
CA GLN A 124 -2.48 5.91 1.57
C GLN A 124 -2.48 5.17 0.25
N THR A 125 -1.36 5.27 -0.49
CA THR A 125 -1.14 4.50 -1.71
C THR A 125 0.21 3.81 -1.64
N TRP A 126 0.22 2.53 -1.95
CA TRP A 126 1.40 1.69 -2.05
C TRP A 126 1.62 1.29 -3.50
N ILE A 127 2.86 1.37 -3.97
CA ILE A 127 3.29 0.64 -5.15
C ILE A 127 3.93 -0.67 -4.72
N CYS A 128 3.46 -1.79 -5.26
CA CYS A 128 3.94 -3.13 -4.92
C CYS A 128 4.45 -3.82 -6.18
N GLY A 129 5.63 -4.45 -6.13
CA GLY A 129 6.21 -5.20 -7.25
C GLY A 129 7.10 -6.34 -6.79
N ARG A 130 7.42 -7.29 -7.68
CA ARG A 130 8.19 -8.51 -7.31
C ARG A 130 9.69 -8.27 -7.11
N ASN A 131 10.24 -7.18 -7.62
CA ASN A 131 11.63 -6.81 -7.43
C ASN A 131 11.79 -5.27 -7.39
N PRO A 132 12.91 -4.74 -6.85
CA PRO A 132 13.13 -3.30 -6.77
C PRO A 132 13.15 -2.63 -8.15
N SER A 133 13.73 -3.29 -9.16
CA SER A 133 13.84 -2.74 -10.51
C SER A 133 12.47 -2.48 -11.15
N ALA A 134 11.51 -3.37 -10.93
CA ALA A 134 10.13 -3.20 -11.39
C ALA A 134 9.45 -2.00 -10.70
N VAL A 135 9.62 -1.88 -9.37
CA VAL A 135 9.10 -0.73 -8.61
C VAL A 135 9.73 0.58 -9.09
N THR A 136 11.05 0.61 -9.29
CA THR A 136 11.75 1.79 -9.81
C THR A 136 11.34 2.14 -11.24
N ALA A 137 11.21 1.15 -12.13
CA ALA A 137 10.75 1.37 -13.50
C ALA A 137 9.33 1.94 -13.52
N ALA A 138 8.44 1.41 -12.67
CA ALA A 138 7.09 1.89 -12.54
C ALA A 138 7.02 3.31 -11.97
N LEU A 139 7.88 3.63 -10.98
CA LEU A 139 8.04 4.98 -10.42
C LEU A 139 8.48 5.99 -11.47
N ARG A 140 9.47 5.64 -12.33
CA ARG A 140 9.93 6.51 -13.42
C ARG A 140 8.78 6.86 -14.38
N GLY A 141 7.96 5.87 -14.75
CA GLY A 141 6.79 6.09 -15.59
C GLY A 141 5.69 6.95 -14.95
N MET A 142 5.76 7.17 -13.63
CA MET A 142 4.77 7.93 -12.86
C MET A 142 5.29 9.27 -12.33
N SER A 143 6.57 9.59 -12.53
CA SER A 143 7.20 10.72 -11.83
C SER A 143 6.51 12.06 -12.11
N ALA A 144 6.22 12.37 -13.37
CA ALA A 144 5.50 13.59 -13.74
C ALA A 144 4.07 13.65 -13.19
N TRP A 145 3.43 12.50 -12.95
CA TRP A 145 2.12 12.46 -12.30
C TRP A 145 2.25 12.68 -10.79
N LEU A 146 3.18 12.00 -10.12
CA LEU A 146 3.45 12.18 -8.68
C LEU A 146 3.84 13.61 -8.34
N ASP A 147 4.71 14.23 -9.13
CA ASP A 147 5.12 15.61 -8.89
C ASP A 147 3.95 16.59 -9.05
N ARG A 148 3.01 16.30 -9.98
CA ARG A 148 1.77 17.08 -10.12
C ARG A 148 0.82 16.87 -8.95
N GLU A 149 0.62 15.63 -8.49
CA GLU A 149 -0.22 15.36 -7.31
C GLU A 149 0.36 16.00 -6.05
N TYR A 150 1.67 15.86 -5.83
CA TYR A 150 2.37 16.54 -4.74
C TYR A 150 2.18 18.05 -4.79
N ALA A 151 2.34 18.66 -5.97
CA ALA A 151 2.13 20.09 -6.15
C ALA A 151 0.69 20.53 -5.85
N LYS A 152 -0.32 19.69 -6.13
CA LYS A 152 -1.72 19.99 -5.76
C LYS A 152 -1.92 19.99 -4.25
N VAL A 153 -1.35 19.04 -3.52
CA VAL A 153 -1.49 18.96 -2.06
C VAL A 153 -0.68 20.07 -1.36
N LYS A 154 0.46 20.45 -1.93
CA LYS A 154 1.26 21.59 -1.45
C LYS A 154 0.61 22.95 -1.73
N ARG A 155 -0.37 23.03 -2.66
CA ARG A 155 -1.10 24.28 -2.87
C ARG A 155 -1.89 24.58 -1.59
N PRO A 156 -1.63 25.73 -0.95
CA PRO A 156 -2.28 26.06 0.30
C PRO A 156 -3.79 26.26 0.07
N PRO A 157 -4.67 25.91 1.03
CA PRO A 157 -5.93 26.61 1.16
C PRO A 157 -5.76 28.03 1.75
N TYR A 158 -4.57 28.37 2.27
CA TYR A 158 -4.28 29.62 2.98
C TYR A 158 -3.55 30.67 2.13
N ALA A 159 -4.00 30.92 0.90
CA ALA A 159 -3.45 32.03 0.12
C ALA A 159 -4.01 33.39 0.55
N ASN A 160 -5.17 33.50 1.23
CA ASN A 160 -5.74 34.78 1.66
C ASN A 160 -6.75 34.62 2.81
N ASP A 161 -6.30 34.49 4.06
CA ASP A 161 -7.10 34.91 5.22
C ASP A 161 -6.17 35.16 6.41
N ARG A 162 -5.48 36.30 6.35
CA ARG A 162 -5.06 36.98 7.59
C ARG A 162 -6.16 37.98 7.91
N PRO A 163 -6.87 37.88 9.04
CA PRO A 163 -7.69 38.98 9.49
C PRO A 163 -6.77 40.18 9.73
N ARG A 164 -7.15 41.32 9.15
CA ARG A 164 -6.58 42.64 9.49
C ARG A 164 -7.10 43.07 10.86
#